data_AF-A0A3C0AQY3-F1
#
_entry.id   AF-A0A3C0AQY3-F1
#
_cell.length_a   1.000
_cell.length_b   1.000
_cell.length_c   1.000
_cell.angle_alpha   90.00
_cell.angle_beta   90.00
_cell.angle_gamma   90.00
#
_symmetry.space_group_name_H-M   'P 1'
#
loop_
_entity.id
_entity.type
_entity.pdbx_description
1 polymer ?
#
loop_
_entity_poly.entity_id
_entity_poly.type
_entity_poly.pdbx_seq_one_letter_code
_entity_poly.pdbx_strand_id
1 'polypeptide(L)'
;MTDRNMSNFKEFVSVSEMAALCDLSRQRFHELIGIVFPYPVYLLSNRRPIYDRKLQEVCLGVRSTGRSINGEPVLFYRRRSQQPKSKQRKDTKLQNGNHADLVKSLGALGLTPLDDRQVSQALREVFPQGTAEVAPGEVIRQVFLKLKCERDV
;
A
#
# COMPACT_ATOMS: atom_id res chain seq x y z
N MET A 1 -23.93 -7.32 -6.67
CA MET A 1 -22.49 -7.63 -6.48
C MET A 1 -22.01 -8.25 -7.78
N THR A 2 -21.06 -7.60 -8.45
CA THR A 2 -20.81 -7.73 -9.89
C THR A 2 -20.29 -9.10 -10.32
N ASP A 3 -21.09 -9.81 -11.13
CA ASP A 3 -20.72 -10.97 -11.95
C ASP A 3 -19.72 -10.58 -13.04
N ARG A 4 -18.44 -10.37 -12.67
CA ARG A 4 -17.40 -10.00 -13.64
C ARG A 4 -16.72 -11.21 -14.31
N ASN A 5 -17.17 -12.45 -14.04
CA ASN A 5 -16.39 -13.64 -14.46
C ASN A 5 -17.23 -14.78 -15.05
N MET A 6 -18.41 -14.50 -15.61
CA MET A 6 -19.30 -15.55 -16.13
C MET A 6 -19.03 -15.98 -17.59
N SER A 7 -17.90 -15.60 -18.19
CA SER A 7 -17.73 -15.76 -19.65
C SER A 7 -16.29 -16.08 -20.10
N ASN A 8 -15.72 -17.18 -19.58
CA ASN A 8 -14.73 -18.01 -20.28
C ASN A 8 -14.42 -19.28 -19.46
N PHE A 9 -15.37 -20.23 -19.40
CA PHE A 9 -15.09 -21.54 -18.82
C PHE A 9 -14.20 -22.33 -19.79
N LYS A 10 -12.90 -22.37 -19.49
CA LYS A 10 -11.97 -23.25 -20.18
C LYS A 10 -12.23 -24.68 -19.73
N GLU A 11 -12.21 -25.61 -20.67
CA GLU A 11 -12.43 -27.04 -20.38
C GLU A 11 -11.39 -27.59 -19.39
N PHE A 12 -10.15 -27.10 -19.49
CA PHE A 12 -9.08 -27.37 -18.56
C PHE A 12 -8.48 -26.08 -18.06
N VAL A 13 -8.29 -25.97 -16.74
CA VAL A 13 -7.61 -24.85 -16.11
C VAL A 13 -6.40 -25.34 -15.32
N SER A 14 -5.36 -24.53 -15.28
CA SER A 14 -4.23 -24.75 -14.40
C SER A 14 -4.57 -24.43 -12.94
N VAL A 15 -3.73 -24.88 -12.00
CA VAL A 15 -3.88 -24.56 -10.57
C VAL A 15 -3.92 -23.04 -10.32
N SER A 16 -3.10 -22.27 -11.03
CA SER A 16 -3.06 -20.81 -10.89
C SER A 16 -4.35 -20.14 -11.35
N GLU A 17 -4.94 -20.64 -12.44
CA GLU A 17 -6.22 -20.14 -12.94
C GLU A 17 -7.37 -20.54 -12.01
N MET A 18 -7.38 -21.77 -11.51
CA MET A 18 -8.37 -22.24 -10.53
C MET A 18 -8.31 -21.43 -9.23
N ALA A 19 -7.11 -21.12 -8.75
CA ALA A 19 -6.92 -20.26 -7.58
C ALA A 19 -7.51 -18.86 -7.80
N ALA A 20 -7.33 -18.29 -9.00
CA ALA A 20 -7.91 -16.99 -9.36
C ALA A 20 -9.44 -17.04 -9.45
N LEU A 21 -10.01 -18.10 -10.02
CA LEU A 21 -11.46 -18.32 -10.05
C LEU A 21 -12.07 -18.43 -8.63
N CYS A 22 -11.33 -19.00 -7.68
CA CYS A 22 -11.73 -19.07 -6.27
C CYS A 22 -11.41 -17.79 -5.46
N ASP A 23 -10.87 -16.73 -6.08
CA ASP A 23 -10.40 -15.50 -5.43
C ASP A 23 -9.34 -15.73 -4.32
N LEU A 24 -8.52 -16.77 -4.46
CA LEU A 24 -7.48 -17.15 -3.52
C LEU A 24 -6.09 -16.89 -4.09
N SER A 25 -5.11 -16.66 -3.22
CA SER A 25 -3.73 -16.61 -3.68
C SER A 25 -3.32 -18.01 -4.12
N ARG A 26 -2.41 -18.11 -5.10
CA ARG A 26 -1.92 -19.42 -5.55
C ARG A 26 -1.37 -20.25 -4.39
N GLN A 27 -0.62 -19.63 -3.49
CA GLN A 27 -0.08 -20.29 -2.30
C GLN A 27 -1.19 -20.82 -1.39
N ARG A 28 -2.18 -19.97 -1.05
CA ARG A 28 -3.29 -20.39 -0.19
C ARG A 28 -4.10 -21.52 -0.83
N PHE A 29 -4.27 -21.48 -2.14
CA PHE A 29 -4.96 -22.55 -2.85
C PHE A 29 -4.21 -23.88 -2.73
N HIS A 30 -2.88 -23.89 -2.92
CA HIS A 30 -2.05 -25.09 -2.74
C HIS A 30 -2.16 -25.71 -1.33
N GLU A 31 -2.13 -24.88 -0.29
CA GLU A 31 -2.28 -25.34 1.11
C GLU A 31 -3.61 -26.04 1.37
N LEU A 32 -4.63 -25.69 0.60
CA LEU A 32 -6.00 -26.16 0.78
C LEU A 32 -6.33 -27.39 -0.08
N ILE A 33 -5.45 -27.78 -1.00
CA ILE A 33 -5.61 -29.00 -1.81
C ILE A 33 -5.49 -30.23 -0.90
N GLY A 34 -6.43 -31.16 -1.04
CA GLY A 34 -6.52 -32.38 -0.23
C GLY A 34 -7.25 -32.21 1.11
N ILE A 35 -7.52 -30.96 1.52
CA ILE A 35 -8.23 -30.64 2.77
C ILE A 35 -9.60 -30.04 2.43
N VAL A 36 -9.57 -28.93 1.70
CA VAL A 36 -10.77 -28.16 1.34
C VAL A 36 -11.12 -28.36 -0.13
N PHE A 37 -10.12 -28.40 -0.99
CA PHE A 37 -10.28 -28.61 -2.44
C PHE A 37 -9.79 -30.01 -2.84
N PRO A 38 -10.33 -30.59 -3.92
CA PRO A 38 -9.86 -31.89 -4.42
C PRO A 38 -8.45 -31.81 -5.01
N TYR A 39 -7.78 -32.97 -5.12
CA TYR A 39 -6.51 -33.06 -5.83
C TYR A 39 -6.70 -32.82 -7.34
N PRO A 40 -5.75 -32.12 -8.00
CA PRO A 40 -5.80 -31.93 -9.44
C PRO A 40 -5.48 -33.23 -10.18
N VAL A 41 -5.93 -33.32 -11.44
CA VAL A 41 -5.50 -34.36 -12.37
C VAL A 41 -4.15 -33.97 -12.96
N TYR A 42 -3.26 -34.94 -13.17
CA TYR A 42 -1.95 -34.70 -13.74
C TYR A 42 -1.92 -35.13 -15.20
N LEU A 43 -1.50 -34.23 -16.08
CA LEU A 43 -1.25 -34.57 -17.48
C LEU A 43 -0.15 -35.63 -17.58
N LEU A 44 -0.37 -36.68 -18.38
CA LEU A 44 0.60 -37.75 -18.57
C LEU A 44 1.88 -37.27 -19.27
N SER A 45 1.77 -36.24 -20.11
CA SER A 45 2.89 -35.73 -20.92
C SER A 45 3.97 -35.02 -20.09
N ASN A 46 3.57 -34.18 -19.15
CA ASN A 46 4.50 -33.30 -18.42
C ASN A 46 4.23 -33.25 -16.90
N ARG A 47 3.34 -34.11 -16.39
CA ARG A 47 2.93 -34.13 -14.98
C ARG A 47 2.46 -32.76 -14.47
N ARG A 48 1.92 -31.91 -15.34
CA ARG A 48 1.36 -30.62 -14.92
C ARG A 48 -0.02 -30.84 -14.30
N PRO A 49 -0.29 -30.26 -13.11
CA PRO A 49 -1.60 -30.35 -12.48
C PRO A 49 -2.62 -29.46 -13.21
N ILE A 50 -3.77 -30.05 -13.52
CA ILE A 50 -4.90 -29.45 -14.21
C ILE A 50 -6.21 -29.80 -13.50
N TYR A 51 -7.20 -28.92 -13.65
CA TYR A 51 -8.57 -29.16 -13.22
C TYR A 51 -9.47 -29.23 -14.46
N ASP A 52 -10.14 -30.36 -14.62
CA ASP A 52 -11.17 -30.55 -15.63
C ASP A 52 -12.47 -29.86 -15.19
N ARG A 53 -13.46 -29.83 -16.06
CA ARG A 53 -14.73 -29.14 -15.80
C ARG A 53 -15.43 -29.62 -14.52
N LYS A 54 -15.42 -30.93 -14.25
CA LYS A 54 -16.06 -31.50 -13.06
C LYS A 54 -15.38 -31.04 -11.78
N LEU A 55 -14.04 -31.06 -11.73
CA LEU A 55 -13.32 -30.60 -10.55
C LEU A 55 -13.41 -29.09 -10.38
N GLN A 56 -13.47 -28.32 -11.48
CA GLN A 56 -13.71 -26.88 -11.43
C GLN A 56 -15.05 -26.57 -10.73
N GLU A 57 -16.12 -27.27 -11.11
CA GLU A 57 -17.45 -27.12 -10.49
C GLU A 57 -17.41 -27.43 -8.99
N VAL A 58 -16.70 -28.50 -8.57
CA VAL A 58 -16.52 -28.82 -7.14
C VAL A 58 -15.79 -27.69 -6.40
N CYS A 59 -14.70 -27.16 -6.96
CA CYS A 59 -13.95 -26.09 -6.32
C CYS A 59 -14.78 -24.81 -6.16
N LEU A 60 -15.56 -24.46 -7.19
CA LEU A 60 -16.47 -23.32 -7.14
C LEU A 60 -17.65 -23.56 -6.17
N GLY A 61 -18.12 -24.80 -6.09
CA GLY A 61 -19.10 -25.24 -5.10
C GLY A 61 -18.60 -25.06 -3.67
N VAL A 62 -17.39 -25.52 -3.37
CA VAL A 62 -16.72 -25.32 -2.07
C VAL A 62 -16.62 -23.84 -1.72
N ARG A 63 -16.25 -23.00 -2.70
CA ARG A 63 -16.12 -21.55 -2.50
C ARG A 63 -17.47 -20.87 -2.23
N SER A 64 -18.51 -21.24 -2.96
CA SER A 64 -19.85 -20.63 -2.83
C SER A 64 -20.59 -21.11 -1.59
N THR A 65 -20.47 -22.39 -1.23
CA THR A 65 -21.13 -23.00 -0.08
C THR A 65 -20.38 -22.80 1.23
N GLY A 66 -19.07 -22.54 1.17
CA GLY A 66 -18.21 -22.48 2.36
C GLY A 66 -18.07 -23.83 3.06
N ARG A 67 -18.19 -24.94 2.32
CA ARG A 67 -18.00 -26.30 2.84
C ARG A 67 -16.87 -27.00 2.08
N SER A 68 -16.02 -27.74 2.78
CA SER A 68 -14.96 -28.55 2.17
C SER A 68 -15.54 -29.71 1.36
N ILE A 69 -14.68 -30.40 0.60
CA ILE A 69 -15.01 -31.68 -0.05
C ILE A 69 -15.51 -32.76 0.93
N ASN A 70 -15.17 -32.64 2.22
CA ASN A 70 -15.60 -33.55 3.28
C ASN A 70 -16.86 -33.07 4.01
N GLY A 71 -17.42 -31.91 3.62
CA GLY A 71 -18.60 -31.31 4.23
C GLY A 71 -18.33 -30.47 5.48
N GLU A 72 -17.08 -30.31 5.88
CA GLU A 72 -16.69 -29.47 7.02
C GLU A 72 -16.82 -27.97 6.67
N PRO A 73 -17.22 -27.11 7.62
CA PRO A 73 -17.33 -25.68 7.37
C PRO A 73 -15.95 -25.04 7.16
N VAL A 74 -15.83 -24.18 6.15
CA VAL A 74 -14.60 -23.46 5.78
C VAL A 74 -14.88 -21.97 5.66
N LEU A 75 -14.17 -21.18 6.47
CA LEU A 75 -14.24 -19.72 6.42
C LEU A 75 -13.17 -19.17 5.47
N PHE A 76 -13.61 -18.56 4.37
CA PHE A 76 -12.72 -17.84 3.48
C PHE A 76 -12.69 -16.35 3.81
N TYR A 77 -11.64 -15.92 4.52
CA TYR A 77 -11.45 -14.49 4.79
C TYR A 77 -11.28 -13.70 3.50
N ARG A 78 -11.98 -12.57 3.43
CA ARG A 78 -11.84 -11.62 2.32
C ARG A 78 -10.43 -11.06 2.32
N ARG A 79 -9.82 -10.94 1.15
CA ARG A 79 -8.53 -10.23 1.04
C ARG A 79 -8.72 -8.81 1.56
N ARG A 80 -7.86 -8.39 2.49
CA ARG A 80 -7.78 -6.98 2.89
C ARG A 80 -7.41 -6.20 1.63
N SER A 81 -8.34 -5.40 1.11
CA SER A 81 -8.05 -4.50 0.00
C SER A 81 -6.83 -3.68 0.42
N GLN A 82 -5.73 -3.79 -0.31
CA GLN A 82 -4.60 -2.91 -0.05
C GLN A 82 -5.12 -1.50 -0.30
N GLN A 83 -5.32 -0.75 0.80
CA GLN A 83 -5.53 0.68 0.73
C GLN A 83 -4.39 1.22 -0.15
N PRO A 84 -4.67 2.11 -1.11
CA PRO A 84 -3.63 2.66 -1.96
C PRO A 84 -2.56 3.20 -1.02
N LYS A 85 -1.34 2.65 -1.12
CA LYS A 85 -0.20 3.15 -0.34
C LYS A 85 -0.13 4.64 -0.64
N SER A 86 -0.45 5.48 0.35
CA SER A 86 -0.32 6.92 0.22
C SER A 86 1.10 7.17 -0.28
N LYS A 87 1.24 7.78 -1.46
CA LYS A 87 2.55 8.10 -2.02
C LYS A 87 3.34 8.79 -0.92
N GLN A 88 4.39 8.14 -0.40
CA GLN A 88 5.32 8.82 0.48
C GLN A 88 5.80 10.04 -0.30
N ARG A 89 5.50 11.24 0.22
CA ARG A 89 5.98 12.48 -0.37
C ARG A 89 7.49 12.35 -0.46
N LYS A 90 8.04 12.42 -1.67
CA LYS A 90 9.48 12.60 -1.86
C LYS A 90 9.86 13.86 -1.10
N ASP A 91 10.76 13.73 -0.12
CA ASP A 91 11.42 14.88 0.49
C ASP A 91 12.08 15.67 -0.64
N THR A 92 11.44 16.79 -0.96
CA THR A 92 11.95 17.73 -1.94
C THR A 92 13.02 18.49 -1.18
N LYS A 93 14.30 18.24 -1.51
CA LYS A 93 15.40 19.09 -1.02
C LYS A 93 14.99 20.54 -1.31
N LEU A 94 14.81 21.33 -0.24
CA LEU A 94 14.53 22.76 -0.38
C LEU A 94 15.70 23.36 -1.17
N GLN A 95 15.43 23.75 -2.41
CA GLN A 95 16.36 24.58 -3.15
C GLN A 95 16.35 25.97 -2.50
N ASN A 96 17.54 26.49 -2.24
CA ASN A 96 17.80 27.82 -1.72
C ASN A 96 17.05 28.86 -2.56
N GLY A 97 15.93 29.38 -2.05
CA GLY A 97 15.20 30.47 -2.71
C GLY A 97 13.74 30.63 -2.32
N ASN A 98 13.06 29.57 -1.85
CA ASN A 98 11.64 29.69 -1.52
C ASN A 98 11.42 29.93 -0.02
N HIS A 99 11.54 31.18 0.39
CA HIS A 99 11.09 31.65 1.71
C HIS A 99 9.61 31.31 1.98
N ALA A 100 8.81 31.13 0.93
CA ALA A 100 7.42 30.68 0.99
C ALA A 100 7.24 29.30 1.67
N ASP A 101 8.16 28.36 1.49
CA ASP A 101 8.05 27.03 2.11
C ASP A 101 8.47 27.06 3.58
N LEU A 102 9.40 27.94 3.93
CA LEU A 102 9.78 28.20 5.33
C LEU A 102 8.66 28.91 6.08
N VAL A 103 8.04 29.94 5.49
CA VAL A 103 6.90 30.66 6.09
C VAL A 103 5.73 29.70 6.34
N LYS A 104 5.41 28.81 5.39
CA LYS A 104 4.37 27.78 5.57
C LYS A 104 4.71 26.80 6.70
N SER A 105 5.96 26.35 6.75
CA SER A 105 6.42 25.39 7.76
C SER A 105 6.43 26.01 9.17
N LEU A 106 6.84 27.27 9.30
CA LEU A 106 6.82 28.03 10.55
C LEU A 106 5.40 28.38 10.99
N GLY A 107 4.50 28.68 10.04
CA GLY A 107 3.08 28.87 10.33
C GLY A 107 2.41 27.60 10.87
N ALA A 108 2.78 26.42 10.32
CA ALA A 108 2.30 25.13 10.84
C ALA A 108 2.80 24.82 12.27
N LEU A 109 3.92 25.43 12.69
CA LEU A 109 4.47 25.33 14.05
C LEU A 109 3.84 26.32 15.04
N GLY A 110 2.89 27.15 14.60
CA GLY A 110 2.09 28.03 15.46
C GLY A 110 2.55 29.47 15.53
N LEU A 111 3.55 29.90 14.75
CA LEU A 111 3.93 31.31 14.66
C LEU A 111 3.06 32.01 13.61
N THR A 112 1.96 32.61 14.07
CA THR A 112 1.13 33.53 13.27
C THR A 112 0.97 34.86 14.00
N PRO A 113 0.95 36.02 13.30
CA PRO A 113 1.27 36.22 11.89
C PRO A 113 2.81 36.23 11.66
N LEU A 114 3.28 35.72 10.52
CA LEU A 114 4.70 35.67 10.17
C LEU A 114 4.95 36.51 8.90
N ASP A 115 5.80 37.53 8.97
CA ASP A 115 6.15 38.36 7.83
C ASP A 115 7.43 37.84 7.15
N ASP A 116 7.47 37.85 5.82
CA ASP A 116 8.58 37.31 5.02
C ASP A 116 9.90 38.03 5.33
N ARG A 117 9.81 39.32 5.66
CA ARG A 117 10.94 40.16 6.08
C ARG A 117 11.57 39.66 7.38
N GLN A 118 10.76 39.31 8.37
CA GLN A 118 11.23 38.82 9.67
C GLN A 118 11.96 37.48 9.52
N VAL A 119 11.43 36.58 8.68
CA VAL A 119 12.08 35.29 8.40
C VAL A 119 13.40 35.48 7.68
N SER A 120 13.46 36.39 6.70
CA SER A 120 14.69 36.68 5.96
C SER A 120 15.79 37.28 6.83
N GLN A 121 15.42 38.12 7.81
CA GLN A 121 16.36 38.70 8.76
C GLN A 121 16.89 37.63 9.73
N ALA A 122 16.00 36.84 10.34
CA ALA A 122 16.39 35.77 11.26
C ALA A 122 17.29 34.72 10.58
N LEU A 123 17.04 34.41 9.30
CA LEU A 123 17.92 33.53 8.51
C LEU A 123 19.33 34.08 8.34
N ARG A 124 19.47 35.39 8.07
CA ARG A 124 20.79 36.03 7.91
C ARG A 124 21.56 36.10 9.24
N GLU A 125 20.86 36.29 10.35
CA GLU A 125 21.46 36.32 11.68
C GLU A 125 21.92 34.93 12.14
N VAL A 126 21.10 33.89 11.92
CA VAL A 126 21.37 32.53 12.38
C VAL A 126 22.35 31.80 11.45
N PHE A 127 22.29 32.06 10.14
CA PHE A 127 23.12 31.39 9.13
C PHE A 127 23.83 32.39 8.20
N PRO A 128 24.86 33.10 8.69
CA PRO A 128 25.60 34.09 7.88
C PRO A 128 26.38 33.46 6.72
N GLN A 129 26.70 32.17 6.80
CA GLN A 129 27.40 31.40 5.75
C GLN A 129 26.44 30.64 4.81
N GLY A 130 25.13 30.79 5.00
CA GLY A 130 24.10 30.11 4.23
C GLY A 130 23.70 28.73 4.79
N THR A 131 22.68 28.14 4.19
CA THR A 131 22.00 26.92 4.67
C THR A 131 22.35 25.67 3.84
N ALA A 132 23.40 25.73 3.02
CA ALA A 132 23.71 24.69 2.02
C ALA A 132 24.11 23.34 2.64
N GLU A 133 24.72 23.34 3.83
CA GLU A 133 25.19 22.13 4.52
C GLU A 133 24.25 21.67 5.65
N VAL A 134 23.16 22.41 5.91
CA VAL A 134 22.29 22.18 7.06
C VAL A 134 21.00 21.50 6.62
N ALA A 135 20.59 20.47 7.37
CA ALA A 135 19.34 19.78 7.12
C ALA A 135 18.15 20.76 7.23
N PRO A 136 17.15 20.66 6.34
CA PRO A 136 16.05 21.63 6.28
C PRO A 136 15.24 21.71 7.58
N GLY A 137 15.10 20.58 8.30
CA GLY A 137 14.43 20.55 9.61
C GLY A 137 15.18 21.33 10.69
N GLU A 138 16.52 21.37 10.63
CA GLU A 138 17.35 22.11 11.58
C GLU A 138 17.30 23.62 11.30
N VAL A 139 17.27 24.01 10.03
CA VAL A 139 17.07 25.41 9.63
C VAL A 139 15.73 25.93 10.17
N ILE A 140 14.64 25.17 9.99
CA ILE A 140 13.32 25.54 10.50
C ILE A 140 13.33 25.69 12.02
N ARG A 141 13.95 24.75 12.74
CA ARG A 141 14.02 24.75 14.20
C ARG A 141 14.79 25.96 14.75
N GLN A 142 15.96 26.25 14.21
CA GLN A 142 16.80 27.35 14.68
C GLN A 142 16.15 28.72 14.43
N VAL A 143 15.54 28.91 13.25
CA VAL A 143 14.79 30.13 12.93
C VAL A 143 13.56 30.27 13.83
N PHE A 144 12.82 29.17 14.09
CA PHE A 144 11.68 29.18 15.00
C PHE A 144 12.07 29.59 16.43
N LEU A 145 13.18 29.03 16.95
CA LEU A 145 13.65 29.35 18.31
C LEU A 145 14.05 30.82 18.45
N LYS A 146 14.73 31.38 17.44
CA LYS A 146 15.12 32.79 17.42
C LYS A 146 13.89 33.72 17.42
N LEU A 147 12.94 33.47 16.51
CA LEU A 147 11.70 34.26 16.41
C LEU A 147 10.80 34.12 17.64
N LYS A 148 10.80 32.95 18.30
CA LYS A 148 10.08 32.77 19.56
C LYS A 148 10.73 33.56 20.70
N CYS A 149 12.06 33.50 20.81
CA CYS A 149 12.81 34.24 21.82
C CYS A 149 12.60 35.76 21.70
N GLU A 150 12.50 36.30 20.48
CA GLU A 150 12.21 37.72 20.23
C GLU A 150 10.78 38.15 20.55
N ARG A 151 9.83 37.22 20.67
CA ARG A 151 8.43 37.52 21.01
C ARG A 151 8.09 37.37 22.49
N ASP A 152 8.91 36.62 23.23
CA ASP A 152 8.72 36.34 24.66
C ASP A 152 9.50 37.32 25.57
N VAL A 153 10.04 38.43 25.03
CA VAL A 153 10.64 39.58 25.75
C VAL A 153 9.82 40.83 25.50
#